data_AF-A0A2E7MHH9-F1
#
_entry.id   AF-A0A2E7MHH9-F1
#
_cell.length_a   1.000
_cell.length_b   1.000
_cell.length_c   1.000
_cell.angle_alpha   90.00
_cell.angle_beta   90.00
_cell.angle_gamma   90.00
#
_symmetry.space_group_name_H-M   'P 1'
#
loop_
_entity.id
_entity.type
_entity.pdbx_description
1 polymer ?
#
loop_
_entity_poly.entity_id
_entity_poly.type
_entity_poly.pdbx_seq_one_letter_code
_entity_poly.pdbx_strand_id
1 'polypeptide(L)'
;MLREVTSNDGFILCALTSLTLLLIVKLMHSRRLIDFLRFLGNSNYLRIYLKDHSFFDRFDVLLFINFCLNSVAFGFIVQRAQTRNIEMSSTAVFICIGLLALAICLKIGFELLIGYAFDLYKQMNILTFQQISSLNFIGILLLPINLILVFQFNFEKSAVILCAISMLVVLGFGMAKTVQSNLSLVLSNFLYFILYICTLEIGPLVVLYDLINGSNYL
;
A
#
# COMPACT_ATOMS: atom_id res chain seq x y z
N MET A 1 2.65 -36.83 -21.61
CA MET A 1 1.86 -36.03 -20.65
C MET A 1 2.14 -34.57 -20.92
N LEU A 2 1.30 -33.92 -21.74
CA LEU A 2 1.39 -32.47 -21.90
C LEU A 2 0.88 -31.86 -20.60
N ARG A 3 1.76 -31.18 -19.85
CA ARG A 3 1.34 -30.28 -18.78
C ARG A 3 0.51 -29.21 -19.47
N GLU A 4 -0.77 -29.08 -19.11
CA GLU A 4 -1.54 -27.90 -19.47
C GLU A 4 -0.75 -26.70 -18.96
N VAL A 5 -0.14 -25.96 -19.90
CA VAL A 5 0.53 -24.71 -19.59
C VAL A 5 -0.61 -23.75 -19.31
N THR A 6 -1.03 -23.69 -18.05
CA THR A 6 -1.89 -22.61 -17.59
C THR A 6 -1.10 -21.33 -17.85
N SER A 7 -1.48 -20.60 -18.91
CA SER A 7 -0.81 -19.37 -19.31
C SER A 7 -0.89 -18.42 -18.12
N ASN A 8 0.27 -18.21 -17.50
CA ASN A 8 0.41 -17.37 -16.33
C ASN A 8 1.16 -16.08 -16.72
N ASP A 9 1.06 -15.74 -18.00
CA ASP A 9 1.86 -14.72 -18.68
C ASP A 9 1.57 -13.33 -18.11
N GLY A 10 0.33 -13.09 -17.67
CA GLY A 10 -0.06 -11.85 -16.98
C GLY A 10 0.71 -11.62 -15.68
N PHE A 11 0.86 -12.66 -14.85
CA PHE A 11 1.62 -12.55 -13.60
C PHE A 11 3.13 -12.41 -13.84
N ILE A 12 3.65 -13.06 -14.88
CA ILE A 12 5.04 -12.90 -15.32
C ILE A 12 5.29 -11.46 -15.77
N LEU A 13 4.40 -10.90 -16.59
CA LEU A 13 4.48 -9.51 -17.04
C LEU A 13 4.46 -8.53 -15.85
N CYS A 14 3.57 -8.74 -14.89
CA CYS A 14 3.52 -7.94 -13.65
C CYS A 14 4.80 -8.05 -12.82
N ALA A 15 5.39 -9.24 -12.70
CA ALA A 15 6.63 -9.43 -11.98
C ALA A 15 7.82 -8.79 -12.69
N LEU A 16 7.91 -8.92 -14.02
CA LEU A 16 8.98 -8.30 -14.81
C LEU A 16 8.90 -6.77 -14.76
N THR A 17 7.72 -6.20 -14.95
CA THR A 17 7.50 -4.75 -14.87
C THR A 17 7.84 -4.21 -13.48
N SER A 18 7.41 -4.87 -12.40
CA SER A 18 7.78 -4.47 -11.04
C SER A 18 9.29 -4.58 -10.78
N LEU A 19 9.96 -5.60 -11.30
CA LEU A 19 11.41 -5.76 -11.17
C LEU A 19 12.18 -4.67 -11.94
N THR A 20 11.74 -4.32 -13.15
CA THR A 20 12.35 -3.21 -13.91
C THR A 20 12.20 -1.87 -13.18
N LEU A 21 11.06 -1.60 -12.56
CA LEU A 21 10.85 -0.40 -11.74
C LEU A 21 11.83 -0.36 -10.56
N LEU A 22 12.02 -1.47 -9.84
CA LEU A 22 12.99 -1.51 -8.73
C LEU A 22 14.43 -1.31 -9.20
N LEU A 23 14.80 -1.81 -10.38
CA LEU A 23 16.10 -1.56 -10.97
C LEU A 23 16.30 -0.08 -11.30
N ILE A 24 15.31 0.59 -11.88
CA ILE A 24 15.36 2.04 -12.15
C ILE A 24 15.54 2.82 -10.85
N VAL A 25 14.79 2.49 -9.81
CA VAL A 25 14.92 3.13 -8.49
C VAL A 25 16.33 2.92 -7.91
N LYS A 26 16.87 1.70 -8.01
CA LYS A 26 18.22 1.37 -7.57
C LYS A 26 19.28 2.15 -8.35
N LEU A 27 19.12 2.33 -9.65
CA LEU A 27 20.05 3.10 -10.50
C LEU A 27 20.05 4.59 -10.14
N MET A 28 18.87 5.17 -9.91
CA MET A 28 18.77 6.60 -9.58
C MET A 28 19.21 6.91 -8.14
N HIS A 29 18.84 6.06 -7.16
CA HIS A 29 19.00 6.37 -5.73
C HIS A 29 19.41 5.14 -4.90
N SER A 30 20.50 4.47 -5.28
CA SER A 30 20.94 3.22 -4.62
C SER A 30 21.14 3.36 -3.11
N ARG A 31 21.72 4.47 -2.62
CA ARG A 31 21.97 4.67 -1.18
C ARG A 31 20.66 4.81 -0.40
N ARG A 32 19.73 5.61 -0.92
CA ARG A 32 18.41 5.84 -0.32
C ARG A 32 17.58 4.55 -0.27
N LEU A 33 17.64 3.70 -1.29
CA LEU A 33 16.94 2.41 -1.30
C LEU A 33 17.50 1.44 -0.25
N ILE A 34 18.83 1.38 -0.09
CA ILE A 34 19.46 0.51 0.93
C ILE A 34 19.09 1.01 2.33
N ASP A 35 19.13 2.32 2.57
CA ASP A 35 18.74 2.90 3.85
C ASP A 35 17.24 2.70 4.13
N PHE A 36 16.39 2.77 3.10
CA PHE A 36 14.96 2.47 3.17
C PHE A 36 14.67 0.98 3.48
N LEU A 37 15.44 0.04 2.93
CA LEU A 37 15.33 -1.38 3.29
C LEU A 37 15.79 -1.65 4.73
N ARG A 38 16.83 -0.92 5.19
CA ARG A 38 17.36 -1.02 6.56
C ARG A 38 16.43 -0.39 7.61
N PHE A 39 15.59 0.55 7.20
CA PHE A 39 14.68 1.34 8.03
C PHE A 39 13.62 0.52 8.78
N LEU A 40 13.21 -0.65 8.29
CA LEU A 40 12.23 -1.46 9.04
C LEU A 40 12.77 -1.93 10.41
N GLY A 41 14.09 -2.08 10.54
CA GLY A 41 14.75 -2.50 11.78
C GLY A 41 15.11 -1.35 12.74
N ASN A 42 15.11 -0.09 12.32
CA ASN A 42 15.65 1.01 13.15
C ASN A 42 14.86 2.32 12.99
N SER A 43 14.38 2.89 14.10
CA SER A 43 13.59 4.13 14.19
C SER A 43 14.35 5.40 13.75
N ASN A 44 15.67 5.32 13.54
CA ASN A 44 16.53 6.47 13.27
C ASN A 44 16.39 7.07 11.85
N TYR A 45 16.01 6.28 10.83
CA TYR A 45 15.90 6.79 9.45
C TYR A 45 14.75 7.79 9.29
N LEU A 46 13.61 7.54 9.95
CA LEU A 46 12.45 8.42 9.93
C LEU A 46 12.82 9.83 10.39
N ARG A 47 13.60 9.91 11.48
CA ARG A 47 13.96 11.17 12.12
C ARG A 47 14.95 12.02 11.31
N ILE A 48 15.77 11.37 10.48
CA ILE A 48 16.78 12.02 9.62
C ILE A 48 16.13 12.51 8.32
N TYR A 49 15.28 11.70 7.70
CA TYR A 49 14.68 12.02 6.39
C TYR A 49 13.34 12.79 6.47
N LEU A 50 12.69 12.86 7.64
CA LEU A 50 11.53 13.74 7.86
C LEU A 50 11.87 15.23 7.91
N LYS A 51 13.14 15.60 8.08
CA LYS A 51 13.54 17.00 8.33
C LYS A 51 13.78 17.82 7.05
N ASP A 52 14.11 17.17 5.94
CA ASP A 52 14.59 17.83 4.71
C ASP A 52 13.84 17.43 3.43
N HIS A 53 12.84 16.53 3.49
CA HIS A 53 12.17 16.06 2.27
C HIS A 53 10.91 16.84 1.90
N SER A 54 10.95 17.40 0.68
CA SER A 54 9.75 17.67 -0.13
C SER A 54 8.90 16.40 -0.19
N PHE A 55 7.63 16.51 0.19
CA PHE A 55 6.63 15.50 -0.13
C PHE A 55 6.72 15.11 -1.60
N PHE A 56 6.70 13.81 -1.90
CA PHE A 56 6.61 13.31 -3.26
C PHE A 56 7.86 13.55 -4.12
N ASP A 57 9.00 12.99 -3.71
CA ASP A 57 10.14 12.89 -4.62
C ASP A 57 9.87 11.81 -5.69
N ARG A 58 10.56 11.91 -6.84
CA ARG A 58 10.47 10.94 -7.94
C ARG A 58 10.68 9.50 -7.47
N PHE A 59 11.52 9.33 -6.45
CA PHE A 59 11.75 8.05 -5.77
C PHE A 59 10.47 7.43 -5.18
N ASP A 60 9.69 8.23 -4.43
CA ASP A 60 8.50 7.75 -3.74
C ASP A 60 7.37 7.42 -4.73
N VAL A 61 7.27 8.18 -5.83
CA VAL A 61 6.32 7.93 -6.93
C VAL A 61 6.60 6.60 -7.62
N LEU A 62 7.86 6.31 -7.95
CA LEU A 62 8.25 5.05 -8.60
C LEU A 62 7.93 3.83 -7.72
N LEU A 63 8.19 3.93 -6.41
CA LEU A 63 7.85 2.88 -5.46
C LEU A 63 6.34 2.74 -5.26
N PHE A 64 5.60 3.85 -5.32
CA PHE A 64 4.14 3.82 -5.21
C PHE A 64 3.48 3.12 -6.40
N ILE A 65 3.97 3.36 -7.62
CA ILE A 65 3.52 2.62 -8.81
C ILE A 65 3.82 1.13 -8.66
N ASN A 66 4.99 0.78 -8.13
CA ASN A 66 5.37 -0.60 -7.86
C ASN A 66 4.41 -1.27 -6.84
N PHE A 67 4.06 -0.56 -5.77
CA PHE A 67 3.06 -1.00 -4.80
C PHE A 67 1.70 -1.26 -5.45
N CYS A 68 1.19 -0.32 -6.25
CA CYS A 68 -0.11 -0.47 -6.90
C CYS A 68 -0.15 -1.71 -7.80
N LEU A 69 0.89 -1.91 -8.61
CA LEU A 69 1.01 -3.05 -9.50
C LEU A 69 1.02 -4.37 -8.73
N ASN A 70 1.87 -4.47 -7.70
CA ASN A 70 1.99 -5.68 -6.90
C ASN A 70 0.72 -5.98 -6.09
N SER A 71 0.05 -4.95 -5.57
CA SER A 71 -1.22 -5.07 -4.84
C SER A 71 -2.34 -5.64 -5.73
N VAL A 72 -2.47 -5.12 -6.95
CA VAL A 72 -3.45 -5.64 -7.92
C VAL A 72 -3.13 -7.08 -8.31
N ALA A 73 -1.86 -7.40 -8.57
CA ALA A 73 -1.44 -8.77 -8.86
C ALA A 73 -1.82 -9.74 -7.72
N PHE A 74 -1.61 -9.34 -6.46
CA PHE A 74 -2.03 -10.13 -5.30
C PHE A 74 -3.55 -10.28 -5.20
N GLY A 75 -4.32 -9.23 -5.50
CA GLY A 75 -5.78 -9.30 -5.58
C GLY A 75 -6.27 -10.38 -6.56
N PHE A 76 -5.65 -10.46 -7.75
CA PHE A 76 -5.94 -11.53 -8.71
C PHE A 76 -5.51 -12.92 -8.22
N ILE A 77 -4.38 -13.03 -7.50
CA ILE A 77 -3.96 -14.29 -6.86
C ILE A 77 -5.02 -14.77 -5.86
N VAL A 78 -5.53 -13.86 -5.02
CA VAL A 78 -6.56 -14.17 -4.02
C VAL A 78 -7.85 -14.63 -4.69
N GLN A 79 -8.32 -13.90 -5.71
CA GLN A 79 -9.52 -14.29 -6.46
C GLN A 79 -9.35 -15.66 -7.11
N ARG A 80 -8.22 -15.91 -7.77
CA ARG A 80 -7.94 -17.20 -8.41
C ARG A 80 -7.88 -18.34 -7.40
N ALA A 81 -7.31 -18.11 -6.21
CA ALA A 81 -7.30 -19.11 -5.13
C ALA A 81 -8.73 -19.47 -4.67
N GLN A 82 -9.67 -18.52 -4.66
CA GLN A 82 -11.01 -18.71 -4.13
C GLN A 82 -11.99 -19.31 -5.15
N THR A 83 -12.06 -18.76 -6.37
CA THR A 83 -13.05 -19.11 -7.42
C THR A 83 -12.49 -19.92 -8.59
N ARG A 84 -11.18 -20.20 -8.65
CA ARG A 84 -10.46 -21.05 -9.63
C ARG A 84 -10.60 -20.73 -11.13
N ASN A 85 -11.49 -19.82 -11.54
CA ASN A 85 -11.89 -19.65 -12.95
C ASN A 85 -11.69 -18.23 -13.52
N ILE A 86 -10.86 -17.38 -12.90
CA ILE A 86 -10.64 -16.02 -13.38
C ILE A 86 -9.29 -15.94 -14.08
N GLU A 87 -9.33 -15.69 -15.39
CA GLU A 87 -8.17 -15.36 -16.19
C GLU A 87 -7.81 -13.88 -16.04
N MET A 88 -6.52 -13.59 -15.99
CA MET A 88 -6.01 -12.25 -15.77
C MET A 88 -6.04 -11.45 -17.08
N SER A 89 -7.13 -10.71 -17.30
CA SER A 89 -7.24 -9.81 -18.46
C SER A 89 -6.40 -8.55 -18.28
N SER A 90 -5.59 -8.20 -19.29
CA SER A 90 -4.74 -7.00 -19.26
C SER A 90 -5.55 -5.72 -19.02
N THR A 91 -6.75 -5.60 -19.60
CA THR A 91 -7.60 -4.42 -19.43
C THR A 91 -8.09 -4.28 -17.99
N ALA A 92 -8.48 -5.40 -17.37
CA ALA A 92 -8.91 -5.41 -15.98
C ALA A 92 -7.77 -5.00 -15.04
N VAL A 93 -6.55 -5.47 -15.29
CA VAL A 93 -5.36 -5.09 -14.49
C VAL A 93 -5.11 -3.59 -14.54
N PHE A 94 -5.13 -2.97 -15.74
CA PHE A 94 -4.92 -1.52 -15.86
C PHE A 94 -6.01 -0.70 -15.15
N ILE A 95 -7.27 -1.10 -15.28
CA ILE A 95 -8.39 -0.43 -14.61
C ILE A 95 -8.24 -0.54 -13.09
N CYS A 96 -7.93 -1.72 -12.56
CA CYS A 96 -7.72 -1.93 -11.14
C CYS A 96 -6.54 -1.12 -10.59
N ILE A 97 -5.42 -1.05 -11.33
CA ILE A 97 -4.27 -0.23 -10.94
C ILE A 97 -4.66 1.25 -10.89
N GLY A 98 -5.37 1.75 -11.91
CA GLY A 98 -5.83 3.14 -11.97
C GLY A 98 -6.78 3.49 -10.82
N LEU A 99 -7.77 2.63 -10.54
CA LEU A 99 -8.71 2.82 -9.43
C LEU A 99 -8.01 2.81 -8.07
N LEU A 100 -7.09 1.87 -7.85
CA LEU A 100 -6.36 1.74 -6.59
C LEU A 100 -5.42 2.94 -6.37
N ALA A 101 -4.70 3.36 -7.41
CA ALA A 101 -3.86 4.56 -7.35
C ALA A 101 -4.70 5.82 -7.07
N LEU A 102 -5.82 5.99 -7.76
CA LEU A 102 -6.71 7.13 -7.59
C LEU A 102 -7.34 7.17 -6.19
N ALA A 103 -7.79 6.02 -5.67
CA ALA A 103 -8.35 5.92 -4.32
C ALA A 103 -7.34 6.34 -3.24
N ILE A 104 -6.09 5.87 -3.34
CA ILE A 104 -5.04 6.22 -2.39
C ILE A 104 -4.62 7.68 -2.54
N CYS A 105 -4.48 8.19 -3.77
CA CYS A 105 -4.17 9.59 -4.02
C CYS A 105 -5.26 10.54 -3.46
N LEU A 106 -6.54 10.20 -3.64
CA LEU A 106 -7.63 10.97 -3.05
C LEU A 106 -7.57 10.94 -1.52
N LYS A 107 -7.37 9.76 -0.92
CA LYS A 107 -7.21 9.63 0.54
C LYS A 107 -6.12 10.56 1.07
N ILE A 108 -4.92 10.49 0.49
CA ILE A 108 -3.79 11.33 0.91
C ILE A 108 -4.09 12.83 0.66
N GLY A 109 -4.73 13.17 -0.46
CA GLY A 109 -5.12 14.54 -0.77
C GLY A 109 -6.05 15.14 0.29
N PHE A 110 -7.04 14.37 0.74
CA PHE A 110 -7.91 14.80 1.84
C PHE A 110 -7.18 14.96 3.17
N GLU A 111 -6.26 14.04 3.50
CA GLU A 111 -5.44 14.15 4.72
C GLU A 111 -4.61 15.45 4.75
N LEU A 112 -4.06 15.83 3.60
CA LEU A 112 -3.30 17.08 3.45
C LEU A 112 -4.19 18.33 3.50
N LEU A 113 -5.38 18.29 2.86
CA LEU A 113 -6.35 19.39 2.90
C LEU A 113 -6.83 19.67 4.33
N ILE A 114 -7.13 18.62 5.09
CA ILE A 114 -7.49 18.74 6.50
C ILE A 114 -6.30 19.29 7.30
N GLY A 115 -5.10 18.76 7.08
CA GLY A 115 -3.88 19.29 7.71
C GLY A 115 -3.68 20.79 7.47
N TYR A 116 -3.99 21.28 6.27
CA TYR A 116 -3.97 22.70 5.93
C TYR A 116 -5.08 23.50 6.62
N ALA A 117 -6.32 23.00 6.60
CA ALA A 117 -7.48 23.69 7.18
C ALA A 117 -7.38 23.91 8.70
N PHE A 118 -6.65 23.05 9.41
CA PHE A 118 -6.49 23.09 10.86
C PHE A 118 -5.13 23.63 11.33
N ASP A 119 -4.31 24.22 10.45
CA ASP A 119 -2.95 24.71 10.77
C ASP A 119 -2.00 23.62 11.36
N LEU A 120 -2.30 22.35 11.11
CA LEU A 120 -1.49 21.18 11.51
C LEU A 120 -0.73 20.57 10.33
N TYR A 121 -0.47 21.38 9.29
CA TYR A 121 0.11 20.94 8.02
C TYR A 121 1.41 20.17 8.23
N LYS A 122 2.31 20.67 9.09
CA LYS A 122 3.61 20.04 9.34
C LYS A 122 3.50 18.67 10.03
N GLN A 123 2.53 18.48 10.90
CA GLN A 123 2.31 17.23 11.63
C GLN A 123 1.65 16.19 10.73
N MET A 124 0.62 16.59 9.99
CA MET A 124 -0.05 15.71 9.02
C MET A 124 0.88 15.31 7.88
N ASN A 125 1.80 16.19 7.47
CA ASN A 125 2.86 15.90 6.52
C ASN A 125 3.76 14.74 6.95
N ILE A 126 4.17 14.76 8.21
CA ILE A 126 5.06 13.73 8.76
C ILE A 126 4.34 12.38 8.78
N LEU A 127 3.07 12.37 9.20
CA LEU A 127 2.25 11.16 9.29
C LEU A 127 1.96 10.57 7.90
N THR A 128 1.45 11.37 6.97
CA THR A 128 1.16 10.96 5.58
C THR A 128 2.41 10.40 4.88
N PHE A 129 3.56 11.05 5.04
CA PHE A 129 4.82 10.55 4.49
C PHE A 129 5.20 9.17 5.07
N GLN A 130 5.04 8.98 6.37
CA GLN A 130 5.34 7.70 7.01
C GLN A 130 4.36 6.60 6.58
N GLN A 131 3.10 6.93 6.35
CA GLN A 131 2.11 5.99 5.79
C GLN A 131 2.44 5.60 4.35
N ILE A 132 2.81 6.55 3.49
CA ILE A 132 3.21 6.25 2.10
C ILE A 132 4.47 5.36 2.08
N SER A 133 5.43 5.66 2.96
CA SER A 133 6.66 4.88 3.12
C SER A 133 6.37 3.43 3.53
N SER A 134 5.42 3.19 4.45
CA SER A 134 5.05 1.82 4.85
C SER A 134 4.35 1.06 3.72
N LEU A 135 3.48 1.70 2.94
CA LEU A 135 2.85 1.11 1.75
C LEU A 135 3.88 0.75 0.68
N ASN A 136 4.80 1.67 0.38
CA ASN A 136 5.87 1.44 -0.59
C ASN A 136 6.75 0.25 -0.20
N PHE A 137 7.05 0.11 1.10
CA PHE A 137 7.81 -1.04 1.59
C PHE A 137 7.07 -2.36 1.36
N ILE A 138 5.76 -2.38 1.67
CA ILE A 138 4.90 -3.53 1.40
C ILE A 138 4.90 -3.87 -0.09
N GLY A 139 4.91 -2.87 -0.98
CA GLY A 139 5.01 -3.08 -2.42
C GLY A 139 6.25 -3.87 -2.83
N ILE A 140 7.41 -3.53 -2.24
CA ILE A 140 8.66 -4.25 -2.46
C ILE A 140 8.57 -5.70 -1.95
N LEU A 141 7.96 -5.90 -0.78
CA LEU A 141 7.83 -7.20 -0.13
C LEU A 141 6.80 -8.12 -0.83
N LEU A 142 5.75 -7.54 -1.41
CA LEU A 142 4.77 -8.27 -2.21
C LEU A 142 5.38 -8.93 -3.45
N LEU A 143 6.40 -8.33 -4.07
CA LEU A 143 7.00 -8.87 -5.31
C LEU A 143 7.51 -10.32 -5.12
N PRO A 144 8.44 -10.61 -4.19
CA PRO A 144 8.90 -11.98 -3.97
C PRO A 144 7.78 -12.91 -3.46
N ILE A 145 6.85 -12.40 -2.65
CA ILE A 145 5.70 -13.18 -2.16
C ILE A 145 4.81 -13.63 -3.33
N ASN A 146 4.46 -12.71 -4.24
CA ASN A 146 3.62 -12.99 -5.40
C ASN A 146 4.27 -14.06 -6.29
N LEU A 147 5.59 -13.97 -6.52
CA LEU A 147 6.34 -14.99 -7.26
C LEU A 147 6.26 -16.37 -6.60
N ILE A 148 6.48 -16.45 -5.29
CA ILE A 148 6.42 -17.70 -4.54
C ILE A 148 5.01 -18.31 -4.59
N LEU A 149 3.96 -17.51 -4.36
CA LEU A 149 2.57 -17.98 -4.39
C LEU A 149 2.16 -18.54 -5.75
N VAL A 150 2.62 -17.90 -6.81
CA VAL A 150 2.30 -18.25 -8.19
C VAL A 150 3.06 -19.50 -8.64
N PHE A 151 4.39 -19.55 -8.44
CA PHE A 151 5.23 -20.61 -9.02
C PHE A 151 5.45 -21.82 -8.13
N GLN A 152 5.47 -21.62 -6.80
CA GLN A 152 5.73 -22.70 -5.85
C GLN A 152 4.44 -23.30 -5.32
N PHE A 153 3.46 -22.47 -4.94
CA PHE A 153 2.24 -22.91 -4.27
C PHE A 153 1.02 -23.05 -5.19
N ASN A 154 1.14 -22.75 -6.49
CA ASN A 154 0.05 -22.87 -7.47
C ASN A 154 -1.32 -22.35 -6.96
N PHE A 155 -1.34 -21.17 -6.31
CA PHE A 155 -2.56 -20.55 -5.78
C PHE A 155 -3.24 -21.34 -4.64
N GLU A 156 -2.48 -22.09 -3.83
CA GLU A 156 -3.03 -22.79 -2.67
C GLU A 156 -3.68 -21.81 -1.68
N LYS A 157 -4.95 -22.07 -1.31
CA LYS A 157 -5.75 -21.20 -0.43
C LYS A 157 -5.06 -20.92 0.91
N SER A 158 -4.45 -21.93 1.52
CA SER A 158 -3.76 -21.84 2.81
C SER A 158 -2.58 -20.85 2.77
N ALA A 159 -1.73 -20.96 1.75
CA ALA A 159 -0.57 -20.10 1.54
C ALA A 159 -0.99 -18.65 1.27
N VAL A 160 -2.03 -18.44 0.47
CA VAL A 160 -2.56 -17.10 0.18
C VAL A 160 -3.10 -16.42 1.45
N ILE A 161 -3.84 -17.15 2.30
CA ILE A 161 -4.37 -16.62 3.56
C ILE A 161 -3.22 -16.26 4.51
N LEU A 162 -2.21 -17.12 4.64
CA LEU A 162 -1.05 -16.85 5.49
C LEU A 162 -0.27 -15.61 5.03
N CYS A 163 -0.09 -15.43 3.72
CA CYS A 163 0.49 -14.22 3.16
C CYS A 163 -0.37 -12.99 3.40
N ALA A 164 -1.70 -13.08 3.28
CA ALA A 164 -2.58 -11.95 3.58
C ALA A 164 -2.48 -11.52 5.06
N ILE A 165 -2.43 -12.49 5.98
CA ILE A 165 -2.26 -12.23 7.42
C ILE A 165 -0.90 -11.59 7.70
N SER A 166 0.19 -12.11 7.14
CA SER A 166 1.52 -11.53 7.37
C SER A 166 1.60 -10.08 6.87
N MET A 167 0.95 -9.76 5.76
CA MET A 167 0.89 -8.39 5.23
C MET A 167 0.08 -7.45 6.11
N LEU A 168 -1.04 -7.91 6.69
CA LEU A 168 -1.80 -7.14 7.67
C LEU A 168 -0.97 -6.86 8.94
N VAL A 169 -0.17 -7.81 9.40
CA VAL A 169 0.72 -7.61 10.54
C VAL A 169 1.80 -6.56 10.23
N VAL A 170 2.40 -6.60 9.03
CA VAL A 170 3.39 -5.60 8.61
C VAL A 170 2.77 -4.20 8.51
N LEU A 171 1.56 -4.08 7.96
CA LEU A 171 0.79 -2.83 7.95
C LEU A 171 0.53 -2.30 9.36
N GLY A 172 0.01 -3.16 10.23
CA GLY A 172 -0.31 -2.81 11.62
C GLY A 172 0.92 -2.36 12.40
N PHE A 173 2.05 -3.05 12.23
CA PHE A 173 3.31 -2.66 12.86
C PHE A 173 3.85 -1.33 12.32
N GLY A 174 3.75 -1.11 11.00
CA GLY A 174 4.09 0.16 10.37
C GLY A 174 3.28 1.31 10.96
N MET A 175 1.96 1.16 11.04
CA MET A 175 1.04 2.13 11.62
C MET A 175 1.30 2.35 13.13
N ALA A 176 1.48 1.29 13.91
CA ALA A 176 1.77 1.42 15.34
C ALA A 176 3.06 2.22 15.60
N LYS A 177 4.10 1.98 14.80
CA LYS A 177 5.36 2.74 14.87
C LYS A 177 5.17 4.20 14.44
N THR A 178 4.26 4.49 13.52
CA THR A 178 3.91 5.89 13.14
C THR A 178 3.26 6.65 14.28
N VAL A 179 2.32 6.01 14.97
CA VAL A 179 1.56 6.60 16.07
C VAL A 179 2.47 6.79 17.28
N GLN A 180 3.27 5.78 17.65
CA GLN A 180 4.20 5.88 18.78
C GLN A 180 5.27 6.96 18.57
N SER A 181 5.83 7.08 17.37
CA SER A 181 6.88 8.07 17.09
C SER A 181 6.40 9.52 17.13
N ASN A 182 5.10 9.76 16.95
CA ASN A 182 4.51 11.10 16.88
C ASN A 182 3.50 11.34 18.00
N LEU A 183 3.46 10.46 19.01
CA LEU A 183 2.44 10.44 20.06
C LEU A 183 2.40 11.74 20.87
N SER A 184 3.55 12.35 21.16
CA SER A 184 3.63 13.62 21.89
C SER A 184 3.08 14.82 21.11
N LEU A 185 3.17 14.79 19.78
CA LEU A 185 2.60 15.81 18.88
C LEU A 185 1.09 15.63 18.69
N VAL A 186 0.61 14.37 18.70
CA VAL A 186 -0.81 14.04 18.59
C VAL A 186 -1.56 14.35 19.89
N LEU A 187 -0.97 14.05 21.05
CA LEU A 187 -1.59 14.32 22.36
C LEU A 187 -1.71 15.80 22.68
N SER A 188 -0.87 16.68 22.12
CA SER A 188 -1.01 18.12 22.35
C SER A 188 -2.27 18.70 21.71
N ASN A 189 -2.80 18.04 20.67
CA ASN A 189 -3.97 18.46 19.89
C ASN A 189 -5.02 17.34 19.81
N PHE A 190 -5.23 16.62 20.92
CA PHE A 190 -6.01 15.38 21.00
C PHE A 190 -7.44 15.49 20.44
N LEU A 191 -8.13 16.62 20.66
CA LEU A 191 -9.47 16.85 20.11
C LEU A 191 -9.49 16.96 18.58
N TYR A 192 -8.46 17.57 17.98
CA TYR A 192 -8.33 17.67 16.52
C TYR A 192 -8.01 16.31 15.88
N PHE A 193 -7.27 15.47 16.59
CA PHE A 193 -7.00 14.10 16.14
C PHE A 193 -8.27 13.23 16.14
N ILE A 194 -9.10 13.34 17.17
CA ILE A 194 -10.40 12.65 17.22
C ILE A 194 -11.30 13.12 16.08
N LEU A 195 -11.38 14.45 15.84
CA LEU A 195 -12.15 14.98 14.72
C LEU A 195 -11.63 14.45 13.38
N TYR A 196 -10.32 14.37 13.19
CA TYR A 196 -9.70 13.79 12.00
C TYR A 196 -10.08 12.32 11.77
N ILE A 197 -9.91 11.44 12.79
CA ILE A 197 -10.26 10.02 12.68
C ILE A 197 -11.76 9.85 12.40
N CYS A 198 -12.60 10.60 13.13
CA CYS A 198 -14.04 10.52 12.99
C CYS A 198 -14.53 10.98 11.60
N THR A 199 -13.93 12.02 11.02
CA THR A 199 -14.44 12.59 9.77
C THR A 199 -13.92 11.87 8.53
N LEU A 200 -12.65 11.45 8.54
CA LEU A 200 -12.01 10.91 7.34
C LEU A 200 -11.95 9.38 7.30
N GLU A 201 -11.84 8.72 8.44
CA GLU A 201 -11.68 7.26 8.51
C GLU A 201 -13.00 6.58 8.87
N ILE A 202 -13.69 7.08 9.90
CA ILE A 202 -14.97 6.51 10.36
C ILE A 202 -16.16 7.06 9.57
N GLY A 203 -16.16 8.36 9.22
CA GLY A 203 -17.25 9.03 8.52
C GLY A 203 -17.66 8.36 7.21
N PRO A 204 -16.73 8.07 6.27
CA PRO A 204 -17.07 7.40 5.02
C PRO A 204 -17.56 5.96 5.23
N LEU A 205 -17.06 5.26 6.25
CA LEU A 205 -17.52 3.91 6.60
C LEU A 205 -18.97 3.91 7.09
N VAL A 206 -19.36 4.92 7.88
CA VAL A 206 -20.75 5.08 8.35
C VAL A 206 -21.68 5.39 7.18
N VAL A 207 -21.28 6.30 6.28
CA VAL A 207 -22.09 6.64 5.09
C VAL A 207 -22.23 5.44 4.14
N LEU A 208 -21.15 4.67 3.92
CA LEU A 208 -21.20 3.43 3.12
C LEU A 208 -22.08 2.37 3.78
N TYR A 209 -22.00 2.21 5.10
CA TYR A 209 -22.84 1.28 5.85
C TYR A 209 -24.32 1.63 5.68
N ASP A 210 -24.69 2.90 5.82
CA ASP A 210 -26.07 3.35 5.62
C ASP A 210 -26.54 3.19 4.17
N LEU A 211 -25.67 3.42 3.17
CA LEU A 211 -26.00 3.18 1.76
C LEU A 211 -26.25 1.71 1.44
N ILE A 212 -25.41 0.82 1.96
CA ILE A 212 -25.55 -0.64 1.76
C ILE A 212 -26.80 -1.15 2.46
N ASN A 213 -27.06 -0.68 3.68
CA ASN A 213 -28.23 -1.12 4.44
C ASN A 213 -29.53 -0.49 3.91
N GLY A 214 -29.47 0.75 3.43
CA GLY A 214 -30.58 1.45 2.77
C GLY A 214 -31.00 0.78 1.45
N SER A 215 -30.07 0.14 0.75
CA SER A 215 -30.36 -0.65 -0.47
C SER A 215 -31.14 -1.95 -0.20
N ASN A 216 -31.25 -2.40 1.05
CA ASN A 216 -32.00 -3.63 1.40
C ASN A 216 -33.50 -3.39 1.67
N TYR A 217 -33.98 -2.14 1.56
CA TYR A 217 -35.38 -1.76 1.79
C TYR A 217 -36.12 -1.28 0.52
N LEU A 218 -35.51 -1.42 -0.65
CA LEU A 218 -36.10 -1.18 -1.98
C LEU A 218 -36.14 -2.49 -2.77
#